data_AF-A0A6M3MBD7-F1
#
_entry.id   AF-A0A6M3MBD7-F1
#
_cell.length_a   1.000
_cell.length_b   1.000
_cell.length_c   1.000
_cell.angle_alpha   90.00
_cell.angle_beta   90.00
_cell.angle_gamma   90.00
#
_symmetry.space_group_name_H-M   'P 1'
#
loop_
_entity.id
_entity.type
_entity.pdbx_description
1 polymer ?
#
loop_
_entity_poly.entity_id
_entity_poly.type
_entity_poly.pdbx_seq_one_letter_code
_entity_poly.pdbx_strand_id
1 'polypeptide(L)'
;MTANIDPKNAILYPEILPEAITTTASSSGASIASYGAFSPYMIAMNNLFTNQSNNILIRLDNDSGHGAIESETGARPNLMPYEQLDVLCENSLDLWAIGSGTSYAAFTLKISKLTILEKIKYGLALTDEENELSNQFEVYKQFVAGRLKLIESYQFKKIIEIAKVISPSAGSVTTVGKHINVKKGEKAILLSIGVKANSYAGPGASDTYIVVNRDITYTNYVKLDYMAMPGDGYQLPMYIPAIDRLEVTVENTTALTDFPIIFRYGIADLTILEKIRWGLKNQITTQDDTIAKEYDLYNAVIAGVM
;
A
#
# COMPACT_ATOMS: atom_id res chain seq x y z
N MET A 1 1.37 6.74 19.44
CA MET A 1 0.19 6.39 18.62
C MET A 1 0.70 6.23 17.21
N THR A 2 0.96 4.99 16.78
CA THR A 2 1.12 4.68 15.35
C THR A 2 -0.22 4.95 14.68
N ALA A 3 -0.21 5.69 13.58
CA ALA A 3 -1.42 5.92 12.81
C ALA A 3 -1.64 4.67 11.97
N ASN A 4 -2.71 3.93 12.26
CA ASN A 4 -3.12 2.85 11.36
C ASN A 4 -3.50 3.44 10.00
N ILE A 5 -3.33 2.67 8.92
CA ILE A 5 -3.83 3.07 7.60
C ILE A 5 -5.32 3.39 7.73
N ASP A 6 -5.75 4.52 7.19
CA ASP A 6 -7.17 4.75 6.93
C ASP A 6 -7.42 4.50 5.43
N PRO A 7 -8.13 3.42 5.05
CA PRO A 7 -8.44 3.16 3.65
C PRO A 7 -9.13 4.33 2.94
N LYS A 8 -9.83 5.19 3.68
CA LYS A 8 -10.50 6.38 3.14
C LYS A 8 -9.55 7.50 2.74
N ASN A 9 -8.30 7.46 3.21
CA ASN A 9 -7.25 8.40 2.83
C ASN A 9 -6.53 8.01 1.52
N ALA A 10 -6.73 6.80 1.02
CA ALA A 10 -6.34 6.47 -0.36
C ALA A 10 -7.17 7.30 -1.34
N ILE A 11 -6.54 7.83 -2.39
CA ILE A 11 -7.16 8.78 -3.32
C ILE A 11 -6.86 8.49 -4.79
N LEU A 12 -5.68 7.93 -5.09
CA LEU A 12 -5.22 7.64 -6.46
C LEU A 12 -5.19 6.13 -6.69
N TYR A 13 -6.37 5.51 -6.68
CA TYR A 13 -6.52 4.06 -6.71
C TYR A 13 -5.99 3.39 -8.00
N PRO A 14 -5.48 2.14 -7.93
CA PRO A 14 -5.25 1.40 -6.70
C PRO A 14 -4.04 1.98 -5.96
N GLU A 15 -4.08 1.97 -4.63
CA GLU A 15 -2.91 2.25 -3.80
C GLU A 15 -2.54 1.00 -3.03
N ILE A 16 -1.25 0.78 -2.80
CA ILE A 16 -0.76 -0.27 -1.90
C ILE A 16 -0.05 0.44 -0.77
N LEU A 17 -0.73 0.53 0.38
CA LEU A 17 -0.24 1.25 1.54
C LEU A 17 0.41 0.26 2.53
N PRO A 18 1.65 0.50 2.95
CA PRO A 18 2.32 -0.32 3.94
C PRO A 18 1.97 0.13 5.36
N GLU A 19 2.02 -0.81 6.30
CA GLU A 19 1.96 -0.55 7.74
C GLU A 19 3.05 -1.36 8.43
N ALA A 20 3.59 -0.82 9.51
CA ALA A 20 4.54 -1.50 10.38
C ALA A 20 4.25 -1.09 11.83
N ILE A 21 3.92 -2.06 12.68
CA ILE A 21 3.40 -1.83 14.03
C ILE A 21 4.04 -2.79 15.03
N THR A 22 4.38 -2.24 16.19
CA THR A 22 4.74 -2.99 17.40
C THR A 22 3.53 -3.10 18.32
N THR A 23 3.16 -4.31 18.72
CA THR A 23 2.04 -4.58 19.64
C THR A 23 2.43 -5.62 20.69
N THR A 24 1.96 -5.46 21.93
CA THR A 24 2.11 -6.51 22.96
C THR A 24 1.01 -7.56 22.78
N ALA A 25 1.40 -8.80 22.48
CA ALA A 25 0.48 -9.93 22.34
C ALA A 25 -0.23 -10.24 23.68
N SER A 26 -1.46 -10.75 23.60
CA SER A 26 -2.22 -11.20 24.76
C SER A 26 -2.83 -12.58 24.53
N SER A 27 -3.12 -13.30 25.60
CA SER A 27 -3.70 -14.65 25.52
C SER A 27 -5.10 -14.66 24.88
N SER A 28 -5.84 -13.55 24.98
CA SER A 28 -7.15 -13.37 24.33
C SER A 28 -7.07 -12.77 22.93
N GLY A 29 -5.87 -12.43 22.46
CA GLY A 29 -5.65 -11.64 21.25
C GLY A 29 -5.57 -10.15 21.53
N ALA A 30 -4.49 -9.52 21.06
CA ALA A 30 -4.32 -8.08 21.00
C ALA A 30 -4.43 -7.62 19.55
N SER A 31 -5.24 -6.59 19.28
CA SER A 31 -5.39 -6.06 17.93
C SER A 31 -4.08 -5.38 17.50
N ILE A 32 -3.56 -5.83 16.35
CA ILE A 32 -2.47 -5.15 15.64
C ILE A 32 -3.09 -4.07 14.76
N ALA A 33 -4.06 -4.45 13.94
CA ALA A 33 -4.79 -3.55 13.07
C ALA A 33 -6.26 -3.99 12.97
N SER A 34 -7.14 -3.02 12.77
CA SER A 34 -8.58 -3.24 12.61
C SER A 34 -9.10 -2.17 11.65
N TYR A 35 -9.67 -2.63 10.55
CA TYR A 35 -10.27 -1.79 9.53
C TYR A 35 -11.71 -2.21 9.35
N GLY A 36 -12.62 -1.24 9.34
CA GLY A 36 -14.04 -1.49 9.16
C GLY A 36 -14.72 -0.35 8.42
N ALA A 37 -15.88 -0.63 7.83
CA ALA A 37 -16.74 0.37 7.18
C ALA A 37 -16.00 1.21 6.11
N PHE A 38 -15.21 0.55 5.28
CA PHE A 38 -14.47 1.15 4.17
C PHE A 38 -15.17 1.00 2.80
N SER A 39 -16.39 0.45 2.75
CA SER A 39 -17.25 0.56 1.56
C SER A 39 -17.39 2.02 1.10
N PRO A 40 -17.35 2.33 -0.20
CA PRO A 40 -17.40 1.41 -1.35
C PRO A 40 -16.02 0.90 -1.82
N TYR A 41 -14.96 1.06 -1.02
CA TYR A 41 -13.63 0.56 -1.33
C TYR A 41 -13.51 -0.91 -0.95
N MET A 42 -12.58 -1.60 -1.61
CA MET A 42 -12.14 -2.92 -1.24
C MET A 42 -10.70 -2.84 -0.76
N ILE A 43 -10.39 -3.62 0.28
CA ILE A 43 -9.02 -3.81 0.74
C ILE A 43 -8.61 -5.27 0.51
N ALA A 44 -7.35 -5.46 0.15
CA ALA A 44 -6.74 -6.77 0.14
C ALA A 44 -5.41 -6.72 0.91
N MET A 45 -5.20 -7.65 1.83
CA MET A 45 -3.89 -7.82 2.45
C MET A 45 -3.00 -8.62 1.49
N ASN A 46 -2.02 -7.95 0.90
CA ASN A 46 -1.18 -8.55 -0.12
C ASN A 46 0.04 -9.27 0.48
N ASN A 47 0.62 -8.71 1.55
CA ASN A 47 1.82 -9.24 2.19
C ASN A 47 1.69 -9.10 3.70
N LEU A 48 2.29 -10.04 4.44
CA LEU A 48 2.39 -10.01 5.90
C LEU A 48 3.76 -10.53 6.33
N PHE A 49 4.47 -9.68 7.05
CA PHE A 49 5.72 -9.96 7.75
C PHE A 49 5.45 -9.92 9.25
N THR A 50 6.08 -10.84 9.97
CA THR A 50 6.00 -10.96 11.42
C THR A 50 7.38 -11.35 11.94
N ASN A 51 7.82 -10.81 13.07
CA ASN A 51 9.02 -11.35 13.72
C ASN A 51 8.79 -12.80 14.19
N GLN A 52 9.83 -13.62 14.10
CA GLN A 52 9.77 -14.98 14.66
C GLN A 52 9.61 -14.96 16.19
N SER A 53 8.60 -15.66 16.68
CA SER A 53 8.39 -15.96 18.10
C SER A 53 7.67 -17.28 18.29
N ASN A 54 8.18 -18.10 19.22
CA ASN A 54 7.54 -19.38 19.57
C ASN A 54 6.29 -19.20 20.47
N ASN A 55 6.02 -17.98 20.93
CA ASN A 55 4.95 -17.66 21.87
C ASN A 55 3.90 -16.73 21.28
N ILE A 56 3.97 -16.44 19.97
CA ILE A 56 3.05 -15.54 19.29
C ILE A 56 2.48 -16.22 18.06
N LEU A 57 1.17 -16.21 17.98
CA LEU A 57 0.36 -16.59 16.83
C LEU A 57 -0.29 -15.34 16.24
N ILE A 58 -0.37 -15.30 14.91
CA ILE A 58 -1.05 -14.23 14.19
C ILE A 58 -2.33 -14.78 13.60
N ARG A 59 -3.41 -14.03 13.80
CA ARG A 59 -4.72 -14.34 13.23
C ARG A 59 -5.20 -13.17 12.37
N LEU A 60 -5.59 -13.47 11.14
CA LEU A 60 -6.26 -12.55 10.23
C LEU A 60 -7.72 -12.97 10.10
N ASP A 61 -8.61 -12.05 10.46
CA ASP A 61 -10.06 -12.18 10.27
C ASP A 61 -10.48 -11.26 9.11
N ASN A 62 -11.37 -11.72 8.22
CA ASN A 62 -11.88 -10.93 7.11
C ASN A 62 -13.40 -11.06 6.98
N ASP A 63 -14.10 -9.92 6.90
CA ASP A 63 -15.56 -9.86 6.78
C ASP A 63 -16.28 -10.75 7.82
N SER A 64 -16.87 -11.86 7.39
CA SER A 64 -17.52 -12.87 8.24
C SER A 64 -16.65 -14.09 8.55
N GLY A 65 -15.47 -14.18 7.94
CA GLY A 65 -14.49 -15.24 8.12
C GLY A 65 -13.64 -15.02 9.36
N HIS A 66 -13.55 -16.07 10.19
CA HIS A 66 -12.61 -16.13 11.31
C HIS A 66 -11.39 -16.95 10.91
N GLY A 67 -10.19 -16.43 11.18
CA GLY A 67 -8.94 -17.16 10.98
C GLY A 67 -8.65 -17.49 9.51
N ALA A 68 -8.93 -16.55 8.59
CA ALA A 68 -8.50 -16.67 7.19
C ALA A 68 -6.99 -16.97 7.09
N ILE A 69 -6.22 -16.44 8.04
CA ILE A 69 -4.88 -16.90 8.38
C ILE A 69 -4.85 -17.14 9.88
N GLU A 70 -4.34 -18.29 10.30
CA GLU A 70 -4.01 -18.57 11.69
C GLU A 70 -2.67 -19.29 11.73
N SER A 71 -1.62 -18.61 12.20
CA SER A 71 -0.26 -19.11 12.02
C SER A 71 0.68 -18.66 13.12
N GLU A 72 1.46 -19.62 13.66
CA GLU A 72 2.55 -19.34 14.59
C GLU A 72 3.66 -18.54 13.91
N THR A 73 4.05 -17.42 14.50
CA THR A 73 5.10 -16.55 13.93
C THR A 73 6.46 -17.23 13.89
N GLY A 74 6.75 -18.16 14.82
CA GLY A 74 7.97 -18.98 14.79
C GLY A 74 8.06 -19.89 13.55
N ALA A 75 6.92 -20.29 12.98
CA ALA A 75 6.86 -21.09 11.75
C ALA A 75 6.84 -20.24 10.47
N ARG A 76 6.69 -18.91 10.59
CA ARG A 76 6.78 -17.94 9.50
C ARG A 76 8.15 -17.26 9.57
N PRO A 77 9.20 -17.81 8.93
CA PRO A 77 10.48 -17.13 8.94
C PRO A 77 10.35 -15.73 8.35
N ASN A 78 11.18 -14.80 8.83
CA ASN A 78 11.35 -13.40 8.38
C ASN A 78 11.65 -13.25 6.86
N LEU A 79 11.46 -14.31 6.08
CA LEU A 79 11.95 -14.56 4.74
C LEU A 79 10.89 -15.23 3.86
N MET A 80 9.62 -14.85 3.98
CA MET A 80 8.67 -15.06 2.89
C MET A 80 8.43 -13.78 2.07
N PRO A 81 9.48 -13.18 1.45
CA PRO A 81 9.35 -11.99 0.60
C PRO A 81 8.54 -12.25 -0.68
N TYR A 82 8.03 -13.46 -0.86
CA TYR A 82 7.32 -13.93 -2.04
C TYR A 82 5.91 -14.45 -1.71
N GLU A 83 5.49 -14.45 -0.45
CA GLU A 83 4.15 -14.89 -0.08
C GLU A 83 3.14 -13.77 -0.37
N GLN A 84 2.44 -13.90 -1.49
CA GLN A 84 1.28 -13.08 -1.82
C GLN A 84 0.05 -13.74 -1.21
N LEU A 85 -0.54 -13.09 -0.20
CA LEU A 85 -1.69 -13.60 0.54
C LEU A 85 -3.01 -13.30 -0.18
N ASP A 86 -3.10 -12.14 -0.85
CA ASP A 86 -4.29 -11.62 -1.56
C ASP A 86 -5.62 -11.88 -0.80
N VAL A 87 -5.64 -11.65 0.52
CA VAL A 87 -6.85 -11.84 1.34
C VAL A 87 -7.77 -10.64 1.15
N LEU A 88 -8.82 -10.86 0.37
CA LEU A 88 -9.84 -9.87 0.00
C LEU A 88 -10.81 -9.61 1.15
N CYS A 89 -11.16 -8.33 1.35
CA CYS A 89 -12.16 -7.90 2.33
C CYS A 89 -13.04 -6.78 1.75
N GLU A 90 -14.35 -6.89 1.92
CA GLU A 90 -15.34 -5.89 1.48
C GLU A 90 -15.74 -4.89 2.58
N ASN A 91 -15.73 -5.34 3.84
CA ASN A 91 -16.32 -4.60 4.96
C ASN A 91 -15.40 -4.50 6.17
N SER A 92 -14.68 -5.58 6.51
CA SER A 92 -13.79 -5.61 7.67
C SER A 92 -12.56 -6.47 7.48
N LEU A 93 -11.45 -6.03 8.08
CA LEU A 93 -10.22 -6.80 8.22
C LEU A 93 -9.67 -6.54 9.62
N ASP A 94 -9.39 -7.62 10.36
CA ASP A 94 -8.77 -7.52 11.67
C ASP A 94 -7.53 -8.43 11.76
N LEU A 95 -6.42 -7.85 12.18
CA LEU A 95 -5.16 -8.56 12.41
C LEU A 95 -4.87 -8.59 13.91
N TRP A 96 -4.63 -9.78 14.45
CA TRP A 96 -4.46 -10.02 15.89
C TRP A 96 -3.13 -10.72 16.20
N ALA A 97 -2.52 -10.34 17.32
CA ALA A 97 -1.43 -11.07 17.96
C ALA A 97 -1.95 -11.82 19.19
N ILE A 98 -1.90 -13.14 19.16
CA ILE A 98 -2.33 -14.03 20.25
C ILE A 98 -1.10 -14.65 20.90
N GLY A 99 -1.05 -14.66 22.23
CA GLY A 99 0.03 -15.28 23.01
C GLY A 99 0.67 -14.32 24.00
N SER A 100 2.00 -14.32 24.10
CA SER A 100 2.74 -13.48 25.05
C SER A 100 4.04 -12.93 24.46
N GLY A 101 4.35 -11.68 24.81
CA GLY A 101 5.55 -10.96 24.34
C GLY A 101 5.23 -9.83 23.36
N THR A 102 6.28 -9.24 22.79
CA THR A 102 6.15 -8.18 21.79
C THR A 102 6.08 -8.79 20.39
N SER A 103 5.01 -8.44 19.66
CA SER A 103 4.81 -8.74 18.25
C SER A 103 5.21 -7.54 17.42
N TYR A 104 5.94 -7.80 16.34
CA TYR A 104 6.33 -6.84 15.32
C TYR A 104 5.73 -7.33 14.01
N ALA A 105 4.84 -6.56 13.42
CA ALA A 105 4.18 -6.91 12.18
C ALA A 105 4.34 -5.79 11.16
N ALA A 106 4.66 -6.16 9.92
CA ALA A 106 4.61 -5.25 8.78
C ALA A 106 3.80 -5.88 7.65
N PHE A 107 2.90 -5.14 7.04
CA PHE A 107 2.00 -5.67 6.02
C PHE A 107 1.64 -4.58 5.02
N THR A 108 0.98 -4.97 3.95
CA THR A 108 0.57 -4.03 2.89
C THR A 108 -0.88 -4.25 2.53
N LEU A 109 -1.65 -3.17 2.50
CA LEU A 109 -3.04 -3.18 2.07
C LEU A 109 -3.15 -2.58 0.67
N LYS A 110 -3.61 -3.38 -0.28
CA LYS A 110 -4.10 -2.86 -1.56
C LYS A 110 -5.49 -2.29 -1.34
N ILE A 111 -5.66 -1.01 -1.61
CA ILE A 111 -6.94 -0.31 -1.54
C ILE A 111 -7.36 0.05 -2.96
N SER A 112 -8.55 -0.36 -3.38
CA SER A 112 -9.07 -0.08 -4.72
C SER A 112 -10.54 0.27 -4.69
N LYS A 113 -10.96 1.15 -5.61
CA LYS A 113 -12.35 1.25 -6.01
C LYS A 113 -12.60 0.22 -7.11
N LEU A 114 -13.46 -0.75 -6.82
CA LEU A 114 -13.71 -1.88 -7.71
C LEU A 114 -14.26 -1.44 -9.07
N THR A 115 -13.56 -1.85 -10.11
CA THR A 115 -14.05 -1.86 -11.50
C THR A 115 -14.94 -3.09 -11.75
N ILE A 116 -15.69 -3.09 -12.85
CA ILE A 116 -16.49 -4.26 -13.27
C ILE A 116 -15.58 -5.49 -13.46
N LEU A 117 -14.41 -5.32 -14.10
CA LEU A 117 -13.41 -6.40 -14.24
C LEU A 117 -12.96 -6.97 -12.89
N GLU A 118 -12.68 -6.12 -11.91
CA GLU A 118 -12.28 -6.57 -10.57
C GLU A 118 -13.43 -7.29 -9.87
N LYS A 119 -14.66 -6.79 -9.95
CA LYS A 119 -15.84 -7.49 -9.42
C LYS A 119 -16.00 -8.88 -10.03
N ILE A 120 -15.85 -9.00 -11.35
CA ILE A 120 -15.89 -10.30 -12.05
C ILE A 120 -14.76 -11.22 -11.55
N LYS A 121 -13.53 -10.72 -11.42
CA LYS A 121 -12.39 -11.51 -10.93
C LYS A 121 -12.65 -12.07 -9.52
N TYR A 122 -13.26 -11.27 -8.66
CA TYR A 122 -13.53 -11.62 -7.26
C TYR A 122 -14.89 -12.31 -7.05
N GLY A 123 -15.68 -12.53 -8.10
CA GLY A 123 -16.98 -13.19 -8.01
C GLY A 123 -18.08 -12.34 -7.36
N LEU A 124 -17.96 -11.01 -7.41
CA LEU A 124 -18.92 -10.07 -6.83
C LEU A 124 -20.07 -9.78 -7.79
N ALA A 125 -21.25 -9.52 -7.22
CA ALA A 125 -22.43 -9.15 -7.99
C ALA A 125 -22.25 -7.76 -8.64
N LEU A 126 -22.71 -7.65 -9.89
CA LEU A 126 -22.78 -6.39 -10.62
C LEU A 126 -24.18 -5.77 -10.47
N THR A 127 -24.27 -4.45 -10.42
CA THR A 127 -25.56 -3.74 -10.56
C THR A 127 -26.11 -3.86 -11.99
N ASP A 128 -27.36 -3.47 -12.21
CA ASP A 128 -27.98 -3.50 -13.55
C ASP A 128 -27.21 -2.61 -14.53
N GLU A 129 -26.80 -1.41 -14.12
CA GLU A 129 -25.99 -0.50 -14.93
C GLU A 129 -24.58 -1.08 -15.22
N GLU A 130 -23.99 -1.77 -14.24
CA GLU A 130 -22.72 -2.45 -14.42
C GLU A 130 -22.84 -3.66 -15.37
N ASN A 131 -23.98 -4.35 -15.37
CA ASN A 131 -24.24 -5.42 -16.32
C ASN A 131 -24.38 -4.89 -17.75
N GLU A 132 -25.05 -3.76 -17.95
CA GLU A 132 -25.15 -3.10 -19.26
C GLU A 132 -23.76 -2.73 -19.80
N LEU A 133 -22.94 -2.07 -18.97
CA LEU A 133 -21.56 -1.72 -19.32
C LEU A 133 -20.68 -2.97 -19.55
N SER A 134 -20.81 -4.00 -18.71
CA SER A 134 -20.08 -5.26 -18.86
C SER A 134 -20.37 -5.92 -20.21
N ASN A 135 -21.64 -5.89 -20.64
CA ASN A 135 -22.07 -6.40 -21.93
C ASN A 135 -21.57 -5.55 -23.10
N GLN A 136 -21.59 -4.22 -22.98
CA GLN A 136 -21.08 -3.30 -23.99
C GLN A 136 -19.59 -3.57 -24.31
N PHE A 137 -18.77 -3.78 -23.27
CA PHE A 137 -17.32 -4.05 -23.44
C PHE A 137 -16.97 -5.54 -23.48
N GLU A 138 -17.96 -6.43 -23.39
CA GLU A 138 -17.77 -7.88 -23.29
C GLU A 138 -16.77 -8.31 -22.19
N VAL A 139 -16.74 -7.61 -21.06
CA VAL A 139 -15.69 -7.71 -20.02
C VAL A 139 -15.48 -9.16 -19.57
N TYR A 140 -16.56 -9.87 -19.26
CA TYR A 140 -16.52 -11.27 -18.85
C TYR A 140 -15.88 -12.18 -19.91
N LYS A 141 -16.31 -12.05 -21.18
CA LYS A 141 -15.78 -12.88 -22.28
C LYS A 141 -14.30 -12.62 -22.48
N GLN A 142 -13.88 -11.35 -22.45
CA GLN A 142 -12.48 -11.01 -22.65
C GLN A 142 -11.59 -11.44 -21.47
N PHE A 143 -12.09 -11.38 -20.24
CA PHE A 143 -11.40 -11.90 -19.06
C PHE A 143 -11.19 -13.42 -19.13
N VAL A 144 -12.26 -14.18 -19.40
CA VAL A 144 -12.18 -15.64 -19.54
C VAL A 144 -11.30 -16.06 -20.72
N ALA A 145 -11.30 -15.27 -21.81
CA ALA A 145 -10.40 -15.48 -22.95
C ALA A 145 -8.94 -15.07 -22.68
N GLY A 146 -8.63 -14.53 -21.50
CA GLY A 146 -7.28 -14.07 -21.13
C GLY A 146 -6.80 -12.83 -21.90
N ARG A 147 -7.71 -12.10 -22.57
CA ARG A 147 -7.42 -10.88 -23.32
C ARG A 147 -7.35 -9.66 -22.41
N LEU A 148 -8.20 -9.63 -21.38
CA LEU A 148 -8.07 -8.66 -20.30
C LEU A 148 -7.21 -9.28 -19.21
N LYS A 149 -6.08 -8.64 -18.97
CA LYS A 149 -5.32 -8.83 -17.74
C LYS A 149 -5.47 -7.55 -16.95
N LEU A 150 -5.60 -7.66 -15.63
CA LEU A 150 -5.36 -6.50 -14.78
C LEU A 150 -3.97 -5.98 -15.13
N ILE A 151 -3.83 -4.67 -15.34
CA ILE A 151 -2.51 -4.07 -15.59
C ILE A 151 -1.67 -4.32 -14.33
N GLU A 152 -0.88 -5.37 -14.34
CA GLU A 152 -0.01 -5.77 -13.23
C GLU A 152 1.37 -5.11 -13.32
N SER A 153 1.71 -4.55 -14.49
CA SER A 153 3.00 -3.89 -14.72
C SER A 153 2.80 -2.48 -15.24
N TYR A 154 3.14 -1.50 -14.40
CA TYR A 154 3.21 -0.12 -14.80
C TYR A 154 4.42 0.11 -15.72
N GLN A 155 4.18 0.82 -16.82
CA GLN A 155 5.25 1.23 -17.72
C GLN A 155 5.98 2.44 -17.13
N PHE A 156 7.00 2.18 -16.31
CA PHE A 156 7.88 3.23 -15.80
C PHE A 156 8.87 3.66 -16.87
N LYS A 157 8.99 4.97 -17.10
CA LYS A 157 10.08 5.55 -17.90
C LYS A 157 11.44 5.25 -17.26
N LYS A 158 11.46 5.27 -15.93
CA LYS A 158 12.63 4.97 -15.11
C LYS A 158 12.21 4.55 -13.71
N ILE A 159 13.03 3.71 -13.10
CA ILE A 159 12.99 3.39 -11.68
C ILE A 159 14.28 3.88 -11.07
N ILE A 160 14.19 4.62 -9.96
CA ILE A 160 15.31 5.19 -9.24
C ILE A 160 15.32 4.60 -7.83
N GLU A 161 16.50 4.18 -7.40
CA GLU A 161 16.77 3.73 -6.03
C GLU A 161 17.54 4.80 -5.28
N ILE A 162 17.12 5.08 -4.05
CA ILE A 162 17.80 5.96 -3.12
C ILE A 162 18.18 5.12 -1.91
N ALA A 163 19.48 4.80 -1.79
CA ALA A 163 20.07 4.18 -0.61
C ALA A 163 20.91 5.23 0.13
N LYS A 164 20.60 5.47 1.40
CA LYS A 164 21.25 6.47 2.24
C LYS A 164 21.50 5.95 3.64
N VAL A 165 22.58 6.43 4.22
CA VAL A 165 22.88 6.33 5.65
C VAL A 165 22.74 7.74 6.19
N ILE A 166 21.88 7.94 7.18
CA ILE A 166 21.58 9.25 7.77
C ILE A 166 21.80 9.23 9.28
N SER A 167 22.10 10.37 9.88
CA SER A 167 22.28 10.51 11.32
C SER A 167 21.34 11.61 11.85
N PRO A 168 20.03 11.32 11.96
CA PRO A 168 19.04 12.30 12.38
C PRO A 168 19.22 12.68 13.86
N SER A 169 19.15 13.97 14.13
CA SER A 169 19.20 14.52 15.48
C SER A 169 17.94 14.16 16.27
N ALA A 170 18.05 14.14 17.60
CA ALA A 170 16.90 13.94 18.49
C ALA A 170 15.82 15.02 18.24
N GLY A 171 14.56 14.59 18.12
CA GLY A 171 13.41 15.47 17.91
C GLY A 171 13.35 16.14 16.53
N SER A 172 14.14 15.67 15.57
CA SER A 172 14.19 16.25 14.22
C SER A 172 13.36 15.44 13.22
N VAL A 173 12.93 16.10 12.14
CA VAL A 173 12.43 15.46 10.93
C VAL A 173 13.53 15.54 9.89
N THR A 174 14.07 14.39 9.49
CA THR A 174 15.18 14.32 8.53
C THR A 174 14.71 13.73 7.21
N THR A 175 14.83 14.51 6.13
CA THR A 175 14.49 14.03 4.78
C THR A 175 15.52 12.99 4.30
N VAL A 176 15.00 11.88 3.78
CA VAL A 176 15.80 10.80 3.19
C VAL A 176 16.07 11.14 1.73
N GLY A 177 17.27 11.63 1.45
CA GLY A 177 17.62 12.05 0.09
C GLY A 177 17.12 13.46 -0.23
N LYS A 178 16.35 13.62 -1.31
CA LYS A 178 15.82 14.91 -1.76
C LYS A 178 14.31 14.80 -1.97
N HIS A 179 13.58 15.91 -1.84
CA HIS A 179 12.21 15.99 -2.31
C HIS A 179 12.14 15.65 -3.81
N ILE A 180 11.21 14.76 -4.17
CA ILE A 180 10.97 14.38 -5.55
C ILE A 180 9.86 15.27 -6.07
N ASN A 181 10.22 16.29 -6.85
CA ASN A 181 9.25 17.14 -7.53
C ASN A 181 8.83 16.49 -8.85
N VAL A 182 7.54 16.24 -9.00
CA VAL A 182 6.95 15.59 -10.17
C VAL A 182 6.68 16.66 -11.23
N LYS A 183 7.03 16.38 -12.48
CA LYS A 183 6.76 17.32 -13.57
C LYS A 183 5.28 17.26 -13.96
N LYS A 184 4.73 18.38 -14.42
CA LYS A 184 3.38 18.42 -14.98
C LYS A 184 3.22 17.38 -16.10
N GLY A 185 2.18 16.55 -16.00
CA GLY A 185 1.90 15.47 -16.96
C GLY A 185 2.63 14.15 -16.64
N GLU A 186 3.44 14.11 -15.58
CA GLU A 186 4.05 12.88 -15.06
C GLU A 186 3.44 12.52 -13.70
N LYS A 187 3.75 11.30 -13.25
CA LYS A 187 3.53 10.82 -11.90
C LYS A 187 4.79 10.19 -11.35
N ALA A 188 5.03 10.34 -10.05
CA ALA A 188 5.99 9.52 -9.30
C ALA A 188 5.24 8.46 -8.51
N ILE A 189 5.80 7.29 -8.35
CA ILE A 189 5.19 6.20 -7.59
C ILE A 189 6.25 5.63 -6.66
N LEU A 190 6.01 5.68 -5.36
CA LEU A 190 6.83 4.96 -4.38
C LEU A 190 6.53 3.46 -4.51
N LEU A 191 7.57 2.66 -4.72
CA LEU A 191 7.47 1.23 -5.02
C LEU A 191 7.88 0.36 -3.83
N SER A 192 8.81 0.82 -3.02
CA SER A 192 9.28 0.08 -1.86
C SER A 192 10.08 0.96 -0.90
N ILE A 193 10.08 0.58 0.37
CA ILE A 193 10.93 1.12 1.43
C ILE A 193 11.50 -0.06 2.21
N GLY A 194 12.81 -0.04 2.43
CA GLY A 194 13.49 -1.00 3.28
C GLY A 194 14.41 -0.29 4.26
N VAL A 195 14.70 -0.98 5.35
CA VAL A 195 15.72 -0.60 6.32
C VAL A 195 16.55 -1.82 6.64
N LYS A 196 17.76 -1.60 7.15
CA LYS A 196 18.50 -2.68 7.78
C LYS A 196 18.10 -2.77 9.25
N ALA A 197 16.92 -3.35 9.51
CA ALA A 197 16.50 -3.62 10.89
C ALA A 197 17.54 -4.53 11.57
N ASN A 198 17.71 -4.38 12.88
CA ASN A 198 18.66 -5.09 13.75
C ASN A 198 20.14 -4.69 13.69
N SER A 199 20.59 -3.80 12.78
CA SER A 199 21.93 -3.19 12.91
C SER A 199 21.98 -2.01 13.88
N TYR A 200 20.83 -1.39 14.18
CA TYR A 200 20.73 -0.28 15.12
C TYR A 200 19.80 -0.66 16.28
N ALA A 201 20.33 -1.41 17.25
CA ALA A 201 19.67 -1.74 18.53
C ALA A 201 20.08 -0.74 19.63
N GLY A 202 20.20 0.54 19.28
CA GLY A 202 20.49 1.60 20.24
C GLY A 202 19.23 2.03 21.02
N PRO A 203 19.38 2.71 22.17
CA PRO A 203 18.28 3.14 23.06
C PRO A 203 17.28 4.15 22.46
N GLY A 204 17.25 4.35 21.14
CA GLY A 204 16.33 5.25 20.42
C GLY A 204 15.45 4.59 19.36
N ALA A 205 15.56 3.28 19.17
CA ALA A 205 14.90 2.58 18.07
C ALA A 205 13.37 2.50 18.22
N SER A 206 12.86 2.45 19.45
CA SER A 206 11.41 2.35 19.75
C SER A 206 10.58 3.58 19.36
N ASP A 207 11.25 4.73 19.19
CA ASP A 207 10.60 6.02 18.94
C ASP A 207 10.95 6.57 17.56
N THR A 208 11.33 5.68 16.64
CA THR A 208 11.76 6.02 15.27
C THR A 208 10.71 5.60 14.27
N TYR A 209 10.30 6.54 13.41
CA TYR A 209 9.30 6.31 12.38
C TYR A 209 9.81 6.74 11.02
N ILE A 210 9.50 5.93 10.00
CA ILE A 210 9.68 6.31 8.60
C ILE A 210 8.35 6.87 8.11
N VAL A 211 8.38 8.10 7.62
CA VAL A 211 7.18 8.80 7.18
C VAL A 211 7.23 9.02 5.68
N VAL A 212 6.13 8.75 5.00
CA VAL A 212 5.92 9.11 3.59
C VAL A 212 4.97 10.29 3.53
N ASN A 213 5.41 11.35 2.86
CA ASN A 213 4.58 12.47 2.48
C ASN A 213 4.36 12.43 0.97
N ARG A 214 3.14 12.73 0.52
CA ARG A 214 2.80 12.76 -0.89
C ARG A 214 1.97 13.97 -1.22
N ASP A 215 2.19 14.47 -2.43
CA ASP A 215 1.69 15.74 -2.92
C ASP A 215 2.01 16.88 -1.93
N ILE A 216 1.55 18.10 -2.20
CA ILE A 216 1.82 19.22 -1.28
C ILE A 216 0.93 19.12 -0.03
N THR A 217 -0.22 18.46 -0.16
CA THR A 217 -1.32 18.52 0.81
C THR A 217 -1.30 17.39 1.84
N TYR A 218 -0.70 16.24 1.54
CA TYR A 218 -0.78 15.06 2.41
C TYR A 218 0.55 14.83 3.14
N THR A 219 0.62 15.37 4.35
CA THR A 219 1.70 15.09 5.31
C THR A 219 1.33 13.91 6.19
N ASN A 220 2.34 13.16 6.66
CA ASN A 220 2.17 11.93 7.44
C ASN A 220 1.22 10.92 6.78
N TYR A 221 1.31 10.80 5.46
CA TYR A 221 0.40 9.96 4.68
C TYR A 221 0.52 8.49 5.07
N VAL A 222 1.76 8.04 5.30
CA VAL A 222 2.08 6.74 5.88
C VAL A 222 3.14 6.96 6.95
N LYS A 223 3.01 6.24 8.08
CA LYS A 223 3.97 6.29 9.19
C LYS A 223 4.29 4.87 9.67
N LEU A 224 5.51 4.42 9.40
CA LEU A 224 5.97 3.05 9.67
C LEU A 224 6.86 3.05 10.91
N ASP A 225 6.54 2.17 11.87
CA ASP A 225 7.43 1.91 13.01
C ASP A 225 8.69 1.16 12.52
N TYR A 226 9.86 1.78 12.71
CA TYR A 226 11.13 1.19 12.32
C TYR A 226 11.37 -0.18 12.97
N MET A 227 10.95 -0.38 14.22
CA MET A 227 11.16 -1.64 14.93
C MET A 227 10.36 -2.80 14.33
N ALA A 228 9.23 -2.49 13.69
CA ALA A 228 8.39 -3.47 13.05
C ALA A 228 8.70 -3.68 11.56
N MET A 229 9.56 -2.83 10.98
CA MET A 229 9.98 -2.99 9.60
C MET A 229 10.78 -4.29 9.42
N PRO A 230 10.60 -4.98 8.28
CA PRO A 230 11.40 -6.15 7.97
C PRO A 230 12.91 -5.80 7.90
N GLY A 231 13.74 -6.68 8.45
CA GLY A 231 15.19 -6.50 8.49
C GLY A 231 15.93 -6.93 7.24
N ASP A 232 17.26 -6.94 7.34
CA ASP A 232 18.17 -7.51 6.34
C ASP A 232 18.02 -6.97 4.91
N GLY A 233 17.57 -5.72 4.79
CA GLY A 233 17.43 -5.05 3.51
C GLY A 233 16.22 -5.49 2.69
N TYR A 234 15.29 -6.25 3.27
CA TYR A 234 13.98 -6.45 2.65
C TYR A 234 13.28 -5.09 2.49
N GLN A 235 12.73 -4.87 1.30
CA GLN A 235 12.01 -3.66 1.00
C GLN A 235 10.52 -3.99 0.94
N LEU A 236 9.76 -3.45 1.89
CA LEU A 236 8.32 -3.62 1.95
C LEU A 236 7.71 -3.02 0.66
N PRO A 237 7.03 -3.83 -0.18
CA PRO A 237 6.49 -3.35 -1.44
C PRO A 237 5.31 -2.40 -1.19
N MET A 238 5.16 -1.40 -2.03
CA MET A 238 4.06 -0.44 -1.95
C MET A 238 3.78 0.17 -3.32
N TYR A 239 2.69 0.91 -3.39
CA TYR A 239 2.30 1.65 -4.58
C TYR A 239 1.63 2.92 -4.10
N ILE A 240 2.43 3.96 -3.88
CA ILE A 240 1.97 5.27 -3.44
C ILE A 240 2.25 6.26 -4.57
N PRO A 241 1.28 6.50 -5.46
CA PRO A 241 1.42 7.49 -6.53
C PRO A 241 1.43 8.91 -5.96
N ALA A 242 2.09 9.83 -6.63
CA ALA A 242 2.12 11.26 -6.35
C ALA A 242 2.20 12.03 -7.67
N ILE A 243 1.49 13.15 -7.76
CA ILE A 243 1.38 13.97 -8.97
C ILE A 243 2.13 15.30 -8.85
N ASP A 244 2.44 15.72 -7.62
CA ASP A 244 3.17 16.97 -7.37
C ASP A 244 4.51 16.73 -6.68
N ARG A 245 4.49 16.02 -5.55
CA ARG A 245 5.67 15.82 -4.70
C ARG A 245 5.65 14.46 -4.03
N LEU A 246 6.79 13.81 -3.91
CA LEU A 246 6.98 12.64 -3.07
C LEU A 246 8.17 12.87 -2.14
N GLU A 247 8.01 12.54 -0.87
CA GLU A 247 9.06 12.70 0.13
C GLU A 247 9.01 11.55 1.14
N VAL A 248 10.20 11.06 1.50
CA VAL A 248 10.38 10.12 2.61
C VAL A 248 11.20 10.83 3.67
N THR A 249 10.72 10.83 4.91
CA THR A 249 11.40 11.42 6.06
C THR A 249 11.55 10.38 7.18
N VAL A 250 12.47 10.66 8.11
CA VAL A 250 12.58 9.94 9.38
C VAL A 250 12.25 10.91 10.50
N GLU A 251 11.36 10.50 11.38
CA GLU A 251 11.02 11.18 12.63
C GLU A 251 11.51 10.35 13.81
N ASN A 252 12.20 10.98 14.75
CA ASN A 252 12.77 10.27 15.89
C ASN A 252 12.81 11.15 17.14
N THR A 253 12.47 10.57 18.30
CA THR A 253 12.64 11.26 19.60
C THR A 253 14.11 11.27 20.03
N THR A 254 14.81 10.16 19.80
CA THR A 254 16.21 9.95 20.22
C THR A 254 17.12 9.99 19.01
N ALA A 255 18.28 10.64 19.13
CA ALA A 255 19.23 10.76 18.01
C ALA A 255 19.67 9.39 17.48
N LEU A 256 19.77 9.27 16.16
CA LEU A 256 20.26 8.08 15.49
C LEU A 256 21.60 8.36 14.79
N THR A 257 22.47 7.37 14.73
CA THR A 257 23.75 7.43 14.05
C THR A 257 23.81 6.33 13.00
N ASP A 258 24.24 6.66 11.78
CA ASP A 258 24.42 5.69 10.70
C ASP A 258 23.17 4.84 10.39
N PHE A 259 21.99 5.47 10.39
CA PHE A 259 20.71 4.81 10.10
C PHE A 259 20.56 4.52 8.59
N PRO A 260 20.60 3.25 8.16
CA PRO A 260 20.53 2.89 6.75
C PRO A 260 19.07 2.72 6.30
N ILE A 261 18.70 3.44 5.24
CA ILE A 261 17.38 3.39 4.62
C ILE A 261 17.51 3.35 3.10
N ILE A 262 16.65 2.55 2.49
CA ILE A 262 16.56 2.38 1.05
C ILE A 262 15.11 2.56 0.62
N PHE A 263 14.88 3.29 -0.47
CA PHE A 263 13.58 3.31 -1.11
C PHE A 263 13.70 3.38 -2.63
N ARG A 264 12.68 2.89 -3.32
CA ARG A 264 12.61 2.89 -4.79
C ARG A 264 11.36 3.62 -5.24
N TYR A 265 11.49 4.42 -6.29
CA TYR A 265 10.36 5.07 -6.91
C TYR A 265 10.46 5.02 -8.43
N GLY A 266 9.31 4.88 -9.08
CA GLY A 266 9.15 4.94 -10.52
C GLY A 266 8.65 6.32 -10.98
N ILE A 267 9.00 6.70 -12.20
CA ILE A 267 8.40 7.86 -12.89
C ILE A 267 7.71 7.36 -14.16
N ALA A 268 6.47 7.78 -14.38
CA ALA A 268 5.68 7.42 -15.55
C ALA A 268 4.89 8.64 -16.06
N ASP A 269 4.44 8.58 -17.32
CA ASP A 269 3.46 9.54 -17.82
C ASP A 269 2.13 9.40 -17.10
N LEU A 270 1.44 10.51 -16.91
CA LEU A 270 0.07 10.53 -16.41
C LEU A 270 -0.91 10.42 -17.59
N THR A 271 -1.52 9.25 -17.74
CA THR A 271 -2.41 8.94 -18.87
C THR A 271 -3.81 9.55 -18.69
N ILE A 272 -4.58 9.66 -19.78
CA ILE A 272 -5.98 10.13 -19.72
C ILE A 272 -6.83 9.20 -18.85
N LEU A 273 -6.63 7.88 -18.97
CA LEU A 273 -7.31 6.87 -18.17
C LEU A 273 -7.08 7.08 -16.67
N GLU A 274 -5.84 7.35 -16.26
CA GLU A 274 -5.52 7.62 -14.86
C GLU A 274 -6.09 8.94 -14.37
N LYS A 275 -6.06 10.01 -15.18
CA LYS A 275 -6.70 11.28 -14.83
C LYS A 275 -8.20 11.09 -14.56
N ILE A 276 -8.88 10.30 -15.40
CA ILE A 276 -10.30 9.97 -15.23
C ILE A 276 -10.49 9.12 -13.98
N ARG A 277 -9.74 8.02 -13.84
CA ARG A 277 -9.84 7.08 -12.71
C ARG A 277 -9.62 7.76 -11.37
N TRP A 278 -8.67 8.68 -11.31
CA TRP A 278 -8.30 9.43 -10.10
C TRP A 278 -9.10 10.72 -9.91
N GLY A 279 -10.04 11.03 -10.81
CA GLY A 279 -10.87 12.22 -10.70
C GLY A 279 -10.10 13.54 -10.79
N LEU A 280 -8.94 13.56 -11.47
CA LEU A 280 -8.06 14.73 -11.63
C LEU A 280 -8.60 15.71 -12.68
N LYS A 281 -9.82 16.22 -12.45
CA LYS A 281 -10.54 17.10 -13.39
C LYS A 281 -9.74 18.34 -13.80
N ASN A 282 -8.95 18.89 -12.89
CA ASN A 282 -8.08 20.04 -13.13
C ASN A 282 -6.86 19.73 -14.04
N GLN A 283 -6.56 18.46 -14.29
CA GLN A 283 -5.49 18.01 -15.18
C GLN A 283 -5.98 17.48 -16.53
N ILE A 284 -7.30 17.37 -16.71
CA ILE A 284 -7.93 17.01 -17.99
C ILE A 284 -8.03 18.27 -18.84
N THR A 285 -7.30 18.30 -19.95
CA THR A 285 -7.39 19.37 -20.95
C THR A 285 -8.60 19.17 -21.86
N THR A 286 -8.99 20.20 -22.63
CA THR A 286 -10.05 20.09 -23.65
C THR A 286 -9.72 19.01 -24.70
N GLN A 287 -8.44 18.86 -25.03
CA GLN A 287 -7.99 17.81 -25.94
C GLN A 287 -8.12 16.42 -25.30
N ASP A 288 -7.71 16.28 -24.03
CA ASP A 288 -7.88 15.02 -23.28
C ASP A 288 -9.35 14.60 -23.22
N ASP A 289 -10.26 15.54 -22.94
CA ASP A 289 -11.70 15.28 -22.86
C ASP A 289 -12.29 14.89 -24.22
N THR A 290 -11.80 15.50 -25.31
CA THR A 290 -12.22 15.14 -26.67
C THR A 290 -11.84 13.70 -26.98
N ILE A 291 -10.58 13.32 -26.70
CA ILE A 291 -10.09 11.95 -26.87
C ILE A 291 -10.86 10.99 -25.95
N ALA A 292 -11.10 11.37 -24.69
CA ALA A 292 -11.83 10.54 -23.74
C ALA A 292 -13.25 10.22 -24.21
N LYS A 293 -13.93 11.17 -24.86
CA LYS A 293 -15.26 10.97 -25.43
C LYS A 293 -15.24 10.15 -26.71
N GLU A 294 -14.27 10.39 -27.59
CA GLU A 294 -14.12 9.65 -28.86
C GLU A 294 -13.90 8.16 -28.63
N TYR A 295 -13.10 7.80 -27.63
CA TYR A 295 -12.75 6.41 -27.30
C TYR A 295 -13.58 5.81 -26.15
N ASP A 296 -14.63 6.50 -25.69
CA ASP A 296 -15.47 6.09 -24.55
C ASP A 296 -14.67 5.72 -23.27
N LEU A 297 -13.60 6.47 -22.99
CA LEU A 297 -12.65 6.17 -21.92
C LEU A 297 -13.28 6.28 -20.51
N TYR A 298 -14.32 7.09 -20.36
CA TYR A 298 -15.04 7.22 -19.09
C TYR A 298 -15.70 5.90 -18.68
N ASN A 299 -16.40 5.25 -19.61
CA ASN A 299 -17.02 3.95 -19.38
C ASN A 299 -15.97 2.84 -19.32
N ALA A 300 -14.91 2.93 -20.13
CA ALA A 300 -13.80 1.98 -20.10
C ALA A 300 -13.12 1.90 -18.72
N VAL A 301 -12.92 3.05 -18.05
CA VAL A 301 -12.38 3.12 -16.69
C VAL A 301 -13.29 2.44 -15.68
N ILE A 302 -14.62 2.62 -15.77
CA ILE A 302 -15.59 1.95 -14.89
C ILE A 302 -15.57 0.44 -15.13
N ALA A 303 -15.52 0.04 -16.40
CA ALA A 303 -15.48 -1.36 -16.81
C ALA A 303 -14.15 -2.05 -16.44
N GLY A 304 -13.07 -1.29 -16.27
CA GLY A 304 -11.73 -1.83 -15.97
C GLY A 304 -11.03 -2.40 -17.21
N VAL A 305 -11.47 -2.01 -18.41
CA VAL A 305 -10.86 -2.36 -19.70
C VAL A 305 -9.84 -1.27 -20.06
N MET A 306 -8.63 -1.41 -19.51
CA MET A 306 -7.53 -0.47 -19.67
C MET A 306 -6.29 -1.18 -20.21
#